data_AF-A0A7Z0UZC2-F1
#
_entry.id   AF-A0A7Z0UZC2-F1
#
_cell.length_a   1.000
_cell.length_b   1.000
_cell.length_c   1.000
_cell.angle_alpha   90.00
_cell.angle_beta   90.00
_cell.angle_gamma   90.00
#
_symmetry.space_group_name_H-M   'P 1'
#
loop_
_entity.id
_entity.type
_entity.pdbx_description
1 polymer ?
#
loop_
_entity_poly.entity_id
_entity_poly.type
_entity_poly.pdbx_seq_one_letter_code
_entity_poly.pdbx_strand_id
1 'polypeptide(L)'
;MKFVPYKGRKAIACDLKSIYGADTEALTLANLEQFDKLWADKYPQIVKSWQANWQGLSAFLNYPKDIRRAIYTTNAIESLNSVLRSAENRRKVFFL
;
A
#
# COMPACT_ATOMS: atom_id res chain seq x y z
N MET A 1 0.00 -7.88 0.80
CA MET A 1 -0.92 -8.58 -0.15
C MET A 1 -0.55 -10.03 -0.46
N LYS A 2 0.72 -10.46 -0.31
CA LYS A 2 1.16 -11.85 -0.62
C LYS A 2 0.33 -12.94 0.05
N PHE A 3 -0.14 -12.70 1.28
CA PHE A 3 -0.93 -13.64 2.09
C PHE A 3 -2.45 -13.46 1.97
N VAL A 4 -2.92 -12.62 1.04
CA VAL A 4 -4.34 -12.33 0.84
C VAL A 4 -4.80 -12.98 -0.47
N PRO A 5 -5.81 -13.87 -0.43
CA PRO A 5 -6.44 -14.42 -1.62
C PRO A 5 -6.95 -13.30 -2.53
N TYR A 6 -6.93 -13.50 -3.85
CA TYR A 6 -7.33 -12.47 -4.81
C TYR A 6 -8.69 -11.81 -4.49
N LYS A 7 -9.67 -12.61 -4.09
CA LYS A 7 -11.01 -12.16 -3.68
C LYS A 7 -11.01 -11.14 -2.53
N GLY A 8 -10.07 -11.25 -1.59
CA GLY A 8 -9.97 -10.36 -0.43
C GLY A 8 -9.18 -9.08 -0.68
N ARG A 9 -8.36 -9.03 -1.75
CA ARG A 9 -7.44 -7.91 -1.97
C ARG A 9 -8.15 -6.58 -2.20
N LYS A 10 -9.26 -6.58 -2.93
CA LYS A 10 -10.00 -5.35 -3.25
C LYS A 10 -10.59 -4.71 -1.99
N ALA A 11 -11.20 -5.51 -1.11
CA ALA A 11 -11.77 -5.02 0.14
C ALA A 11 -10.68 -4.45 1.05
N ILE A 12 -9.60 -5.21 1.27
CA ILE A 12 -8.46 -4.75 2.08
C ILE A 12 -7.85 -3.47 1.51
N ALA A 13 -7.65 -3.38 0.19
CA ALA A 13 -7.10 -2.17 -0.43
C ALA A 13 -7.99 -0.94 -0.23
N CYS A 14 -9.31 -1.13 -0.24
CA CYS A 14 -10.28 -0.06 0.04
C CYS A 14 -10.13 0.44 1.49
N ASP A 15 -10.09 -0.47 2.46
CA ASP A 15 -9.97 -0.07 3.87
C ASP A 15 -8.59 0.52 4.20
N LEU A 16 -7.52 0.02 3.56
CA LEU A 16 -6.20 0.62 3.67
C LEU A 16 -6.16 2.05 3.11
N LYS A 17 -6.97 2.34 2.09
CA LYS A 17 -7.08 3.70 1.52
C LYS A 17 -7.62 4.71 2.53
N SER A 18 -8.48 4.27 3.43
CA SER A 18 -8.98 5.09 4.54
C SER A 18 -7.85 5.57 5.45
N ILE A 19 -6.81 4.75 5.63
CA ILE A 19 -5.68 5.05 6.54
C ILE A 19 -4.82 6.18 5.96
N TYR A 20 -4.32 6.02 4.74
CA TYR A 20 -3.42 7.00 4.12
C TYR A 20 -4.15 8.18 3.44
N GLY A 21 -5.45 8.05 3.21
CA GLY A 21 -6.30 9.12 2.68
C GLY A 21 -6.86 10.06 3.76
N ALA A 22 -6.60 9.80 5.04
CA ALA A 22 -7.14 10.60 6.12
C ALA A 22 -6.47 11.99 6.22
N ASP A 23 -7.23 12.97 6.70
CA ASP A 23 -6.79 14.36 6.76
C ASP A 23 -5.87 14.64 7.95
N THR A 24 -6.11 13.98 9.07
CA THR A 24 -5.41 14.19 10.35
C THR A 24 -4.78 12.91 10.85
N GLU A 25 -3.70 13.03 11.63
CA GLU A 25 -3.05 11.89 12.28
C GLU A 25 -4.01 11.12 13.19
N ALA A 26 -4.86 11.83 13.95
CA ALA A 26 -5.88 11.21 14.78
C ALA A 26 -6.86 10.33 13.98
N LEU A 27 -7.30 10.80 12.80
CA LEU A 27 -8.18 10.02 11.93
C LEU A 27 -7.43 8.84 11.30
N THR A 28 -6.18 9.02 10.92
CA THR A 28 -5.32 7.95 10.42
C THR A 28 -5.11 6.84 11.46
N LEU A 29 -4.90 7.19 12.74
CA LEU A 29 -4.82 6.22 13.84
C LEU A 29 -6.16 5.51 14.08
N ALA A 30 -7.28 6.23 14.13
CA ALA A 30 -8.61 5.63 14.28
C ALA A 30 -8.92 4.64 13.14
N ASN A 31 -8.55 4.99 11.90
CA ASN A 31 -8.72 4.11 10.75
C ASN A 31 -7.81 2.87 10.82
N LEU A 32 -6.61 2.99 11.39
CA LEU A 32 -5.73 1.84 11.62
C LEU A 32 -6.32 0.89 12.67
N GLU A 33 -6.86 1.40 13.77
CA GLU A 33 -7.54 0.59 14.79
C GLU A 33 -8.78 -0.11 14.22
N GLN A 34 -9.56 0.59 13.39
CA GLN A 34 -10.70 -0.02 12.72
C GLN A 34 -10.26 -1.11 11.73
N PHE A 35 -9.17 -0.89 11.01
CA PHE A 35 -8.59 -1.88 10.12
C PHE A 35 -8.15 -3.14 10.88
N ASP A 36 -7.52 -2.98 12.04
CA ASP A 36 -7.14 -4.07 12.95
C ASP A 36 -8.38 -4.90 13.34
N LYS A 37 -9.43 -4.25 13.84
CA LYS A 37 -10.69 -4.92 14.23
C LYS A 37 -11.34 -5.72 13.09
N LEU A 38 -11.30 -5.21 11.87
CA LEU A 38 -11.94 -5.85 10.71
C LEU A 38 -11.14 -7.02 10.15
N TRP A 39 -9.82 -6.95 10.20
CA TRP A 39 -8.95 -7.84 9.43
C TRP A 39 -7.99 -8.69 10.26
N ALA A 40 -7.82 -8.45 11.56
CA ALA A 40 -6.89 -9.22 12.39
C ALA A 40 -7.26 -10.70 12.48
N ASP A 41 -8.54 -11.02 12.57
CA ASP A 41 -9.02 -12.41 12.63
C ASP A 41 -8.76 -13.15 11.30
N LYS A 42 -9.04 -12.50 10.17
CA LYS A 42 -8.94 -13.14 8.84
C LYS A 42 -7.53 -13.12 8.26
N TYR A 43 -6.80 -12.03 8.46
CA TYR A 43 -5.49 -11.77 7.85
C TYR A 43 -4.51 -11.14 8.86
N PRO A 44 -4.19 -11.85 9.96
CA PRO A 44 -3.36 -11.32 11.06
C PRO A 44 -1.98 -10.87 10.59
N GLN A 45 -1.41 -11.52 9.57
CA GLN A 45 -0.09 -11.17 9.04
C GLN A 45 -0.06 -9.82 8.32
N ILE A 46 -1.18 -9.40 7.72
CA ILE A 46 -1.27 -8.08 7.09
C ILE A 46 -1.31 -7.00 8.16
N VAL A 47 -2.14 -7.18 9.18
CA VAL A 47 -2.25 -6.24 10.30
C VAL A 47 -0.92 -6.10 11.02
N LYS A 48 -0.27 -7.22 11.38
CA LYS A 48 1.06 -7.21 12.01
C LYS A 48 2.10 -6.46 11.18
N SER A 49 2.12 -6.68 9.86
CA SER A 49 3.04 -5.96 8.98
C SER A 49 2.80 -4.45 9.00
N TRP A 50 1.56 -4.00 9.08
CA TRP A 50 1.24 -2.57 9.13
C TRP A 50 1.61 -1.95 10.47
N GLN A 51 1.30 -2.62 11.58
CA GLN A 51 1.66 -2.17 12.92
C GLN A 51 3.18 -2.10 13.10
N ALA A 52 3.92 -3.14 12.68
CA ALA A 52 5.38 -3.19 12.82
C ALA A 52 6.09 -2.11 11.99
N ASN A 53 5.51 -1.69 10.86
CA ASN A 53 6.08 -0.66 10.00
C ASN A 53 5.42 0.71 10.21
N TRP A 54 4.57 0.87 11.22
CA TRP A 54 3.74 2.05 11.38
C TRP A 54 4.55 3.34 11.43
N GLN A 55 5.66 3.35 12.17
CA GLN A 55 6.52 4.54 12.31
C GLN A 55 7.05 5.04 10.96
N GLY A 56 7.41 4.14 10.04
CA GLY A 56 7.85 4.50 8.71
C GLY A 56 6.68 4.89 7.81
N LEU A 57 5.56 4.17 7.94
CA LEU A 57 4.35 4.42 7.16
C LEU A 57 3.65 5.71 7.57
N SER A 58 3.70 6.15 8.82
CA SER A 58 3.06 7.39 9.27
C SER A 58 3.87 8.65 8.91
N ALA A 59 5.14 8.49 8.51
CA ALA A 59 6.01 9.61 8.16
C ALA A 59 5.45 10.51 7.04
N PHE A 60 4.60 9.98 6.14
CA PHE A 60 3.98 10.82 5.09
C PHE A 60 3.00 11.85 5.68
N LEU A 61 2.47 11.65 6.90
CA LEU A 61 1.55 12.60 7.55
C LEU A 61 2.22 13.95 7.85
N ASN A 62 3.55 13.96 7.98
CA ASN A 62 4.33 15.18 8.17
C ASN A 62 4.36 16.09 6.93
N TYR A 63 3.95 15.59 5.77
CA TYR A 63 3.88 16.38 4.55
C TYR A 63 2.49 17.04 4.39
N PRO A 64 2.43 18.21 3.72
CA PRO A 64 1.17 18.82 3.29
C PRO A 64 0.31 17.86 2.43
N LYS A 65 -1.02 17.99 2.53
CA LYS A 65 -1.99 17.07 1.90
C LYS A 65 -1.81 16.92 0.39
N ASP A 66 -1.47 18.01 -0.29
CA ASP A 66 -1.15 18.09 -1.72
C ASP A 66 0.06 17.22 -2.10
N ILE A 67 1.06 17.11 -1.22
CA ILE A 67 2.24 16.27 -1.41
C ILE A 67 1.95 14.79 -1.07
N ARG A 68 1.12 14.53 -0.06
CA ARG A 68 0.76 13.15 0.35
C ARG A 68 0.25 12.32 -0.83
N ARG A 69 -0.54 12.94 -1.73
CA ARG A 69 -1.06 12.27 -2.93
C ARG A 69 0.03 11.75 -3.86
N ALA A 70 1.12 12.50 -4.03
CA ALA A 70 2.24 12.05 -4.84
C ALA A 70 2.94 10.84 -4.21
N ILE A 71 2.97 10.75 -2.88
CA ILE A 71 3.64 9.67 -2.13
C ILE A 71 2.87 8.35 -2.24
N TYR A 72 1.54 8.34 -2.02
CA TYR A 72 0.76 7.10 -2.05
C TYR A 72 0.30 6.67 -3.44
N THR A 73 0.57 7.46 -4.49
CA THR A 73 0.20 7.08 -5.87
C THR A 73 1.22 6.13 -6.45
N THR A 74 0.78 4.97 -6.92
CA THR A 74 1.65 3.94 -7.49
C THR A 74 2.02 4.19 -8.95
N ASN A 75 1.27 5.04 -9.67
CA ASN A 75 1.41 5.24 -11.12
C ASN A 75 2.85 5.48 -11.58
N ALA A 76 3.63 6.31 -10.89
CA ALA A 76 5.00 6.61 -11.28
C ALA A 76 5.91 5.38 -11.16
N ILE A 77 5.84 4.68 -10.03
CA ILE A 77 6.62 3.47 -9.75
C ILE A 77 6.17 2.32 -10.66
N GLU A 78 4.86 2.16 -10.88
CA GLU A 78 4.30 1.12 -11.74
C GLU A 78 4.63 1.34 -13.22
N SER A 79 4.59 2.60 -13.69
CA SER A 79 5.01 2.98 -15.04
C SER A 79 6.48 2.65 -15.27
N LEU A 80 7.36 3.06 -14.35
CA LEU A 80 8.79 2.72 -14.40
C LEU A 80 9.02 1.20 -14.41
N ASN A 81 8.37 0.48 -13.50
CA ASN A 81 8.45 -0.98 -13.43
C ASN A 81 7.95 -1.65 -14.72
N SER A 82 6.95 -1.09 -15.39
CA SER A 82 6.45 -1.58 -16.68
C SER A 82 7.50 -1.43 -17.79
N VAL A 83 8.17 -0.27 -17.84
CA VAL A 83 9.26 -0.01 -18.80
C VAL A 83 10.43 -0.96 -18.58
N LEU A 84 10.86 -1.14 -17.32
CA LEU A 84 11.96 -2.04 -16.96
C LEU A 84 11.67 -3.49 -17.37
N ARG A 85 10.50 -4.03 -16.98
CA ARG A 85 10.08 -5.40 -17.38
C ARG A 85 10.04 -5.58 -18.90
N SER A 86 9.58 -4.56 -19.61
CA SER A 86 9.52 -4.59 -21.08
C SER A 86 10.93 -4.63 -21.69
N ALA A 87 11.87 -3.86 -21.14
CA ALA A 87 13.26 -3.86 -21.59
C ALA A 87 13.96 -5.20 -21.33
N GLU A 88 13.74 -5.82 -20.17
CA GLU A 88 14.28 -7.15 -19.84
C GLU A 88 13.72 -8.25 -20.73
N ASN A 89 12.40 -8.26 -20.97
CA ASN A 89 11.77 -9.28 -21.81
C ASN A 89 12.23 -9.19 -23.27
N ARG A 90 12.50 -7.99 -23.80
CA ARG A 90 13.06 -7.82 -25.15
C ARG A 90 14.48 -8.37 -25.28
N ARG A 91 15.29 -8.33 -24.21
CA ARG A 91 16.66 -8.86 -24.20
C ARG A 91 16.71 -10.39 -24.21
N LYS A 92 15.69 -11.07 -23.70
CA LYS A 92 15.59 -12.54 -23.70
C LYS A 92 15.37 -13.14 -25.10
N VAL A 93 14.96 -12.33 -26.08
CA VAL A 93 14.70 -12.78 -27.46
C VAL A 93 15.99 -12.88 -28.30
N PHE A 94 17.15 -12.44 -27.78
CA PHE A 94 18.42 -12.42 -28.52
C PHE A 94 19.36 -13.63 -28.28
N PHE A 95 18.89 -14.68 -27.60
CA PHE A 95 19.62 -15.95 -27.50
C PHE A 95 18.81 -17.07 -28.16
N LEU A 96 18.80 -17.08 -29.49
CA LEU A 96 18.58 -18.25 -30.34
C LEU A 96 19.64 -18.25 -31.43
#